data_AF-A0A7C4NWA8-F1
#
_entry.id   AF-A0A7C4NWA8-F1
#
_cell.length_a   1.000
_cell.length_b   1.000
_cell.length_c   1.000
_cell.angle_alpha   90.00
_cell.angle_beta   90.00
_cell.angle_gamma   90.00
#
_symmetry.space_group_name_H-M   'P 1'
#
loop_
_entity.id
_entity.type
_entity.pdbx_description
1 polymer ?
#
loop_
_entity_poly.entity_id
_entity_poly.type
_entity_poly.pdbx_seq_one_letter_code
_entity_poly.pdbx_strand_id
1 'polypeptide(L)'
;MGGYYTAGIDQTARIKYWDNSEKKYVYATTLSNFDKNEDKIISITPVHAIGGWVELGFNPIPKLQTWVGWGIDNPLNSDLKGVKGARLQQQMYYAHFLYKFVSEFGLGLEYLRAITDYRKEDGDDGVVNRFMLSFYYFF
;
A
#
# COMPACT_ATOMS: atom_id res chain seq x y z
N MET A 1 12.05 -0.26 17.06
CA MET A 1 11.17 -1.26 16.44
C MET A 1 11.01 -0.87 14.99
N GLY A 2 11.47 -1.72 14.06
CA GLY A 2 11.29 -1.50 12.61
C GLY A 2 9.82 -1.69 12.26
N GLY A 3 9.25 -0.73 11.51
CA GLY A 3 7.90 -0.87 11.00
C GLY A 3 7.84 -2.04 10.03
N TYR A 4 6.87 -2.93 10.20
CA TYR A 4 6.60 -3.97 9.22
C TYR A 4 6.01 -3.30 7.98
N TYR A 5 6.71 -3.39 6.85
CA TYR A 5 6.16 -2.98 5.58
C TYR A 5 5.25 -4.09 5.06
N THR A 6 3.95 -3.86 5.09
CA THR A 6 2.98 -4.70 4.39
C THR A 6 2.74 -4.10 3.01
N ALA A 7 2.68 -4.92 1.96
CA ALA A 7 2.37 -4.47 0.60
C ALA A 7 0.88 -4.11 0.41
N GLY A 8 0.18 -3.73 1.49
CA GLY A 8 -1.27 -3.57 1.53
C GLY A 8 -1.79 -2.53 0.54
N ILE A 9 -2.86 -2.85 -0.19
CA ILE A 9 -3.45 -1.94 -1.20
C ILE A 9 -4.55 -1.01 -0.67
N ASP A 10 -4.94 -1.15 0.59
CA ASP A 10 -6.00 -0.35 1.25
C ASP A 10 -7.33 -0.34 0.46
N GLN A 11 -7.78 -1.52 0.02
CA GLN A 11 -9.02 -1.73 -0.74
C GLN A 11 -9.85 -2.87 -0.14
N THR A 12 -10.31 -2.69 1.10
CA THR A 12 -10.91 -3.76 1.92
C THR A 12 -12.34 -4.13 1.52
N ALA A 13 -13.08 -3.25 0.86
CA ALA A 13 -14.46 -3.50 0.45
C ALA A 13 -14.82 -2.82 -0.88
N ARG A 14 -15.66 -3.48 -1.69
CA ARG A 14 -16.37 -2.87 -2.82
C ARG A 14 -17.68 -2.27 -2.33
N ILE A 15 -17.83 -0.98 -2.53
CA ILE A 15 -19.03 -0.22 -2.19
C ILE A 15 -19.79 0.04 -3.48
N LYS A 16 -21.07 -0.31 -3.51
CA LYS A 16 -22.02 0.11 -4.55
C LYS A 16 -22.88 1.22 -3.98
N TYR A 17 -22.91 2.38 -4.64
CA TYR A 17 -23.81 3.47 -4.27
C TYR A 17 -24.53 4.02 -5.50
N TRP A 18 -25.66 4.68 -5.27
CA TRP A 18 -26.36 5.49 -6.25
C TRP A 18 -25.79 6.90 -6.19
N ASP A 19 -25.19 7.35 -7.31
CA ASP A 19 -24.72 8.71 -7.50
C ASP A 19 -25.88 9.55 -8.04
N ASN A 20 -26.33 10.51 -7.25
CA ASN A 20 -27.47 11.34 -7.60
C ASN A 20 -27.13 12.40 -8.66
N SER A 21 -25.87 12.81 -8.77
CA SER A 21 -25.40 13.77 -9.76
C SER A 21 -25.29 13.12 -11.15
N GLU A 22 -24.78 11.90 -11.22
CA GLU A 22 -24.59 11.14 -12.46
C GLU A 22 -25.78 10.24 -12.82
N LYS A 23 -26.79 10.16 -11.94
CA LYS A 23 -28.02 9.35 -12.08
C LYS A 23 -27.73 7.89 -12.43
N LYS A 24 -26.73 7.28 -11.79
CA LYS A 24 -26.32 5.89 -12.06
C LYS A 24 -25.75 5.19 -10.82
N TYR A 25 -25.59 3.87 -10.92
CA TYR A 25 -24.83 3.12 -9.93
C TYR A 25 -23.33 3.24 -10.17
N VAL A 26 -22.59 3.52 -9.11
CA VAL A 26 -21.13 3.61 -9.10
C VAL A 26 -20.55 2.58 -8.14
N TYR A 27 -19.37 2.06 -8.47
CA TYR A 27 -18.60 1.17 -7.61
C TYR A 27 -17.29 1.84 -7.21
N ALA A 28 -16.98 1.80 -5.92
CA ALA A 28 -15.75 2.37 -5.37
C ALA A 28 -15.19 1.50 -4.24
N THR A 29 -13.91 1.70 -3.91
CA THR A 29 -13.29 1.15 -2.68
C THR A 29 -13.06 2.20 -1.61
N THR A 30 -13.23 3.48 -1.95
CA THR A 30 -13.22 4.62 -1.02
C THR A 30 -14.43 5.51 -1.27
N LEU A 31 -14.83 6.27 -0.26
CA LEU A 31 -15.95 7.21 -0.35
C LEU A 31 -15.50 8.65 -0.68
N SER A 32 -14.34 8.82 -1.33
CA SER A 32 -13.78 10.14 -1.62
C SER A 32 -14.68 11.03 -2.49
N ASN A 33 -15.51 10.41 -3.34
CA ASN A 33 -16.44 11.11 -4.25
C ASN A 33 -17.92 10.97 -3.83
N PHE A 34 -18.21 10.42 -2.64
CA PHE A 34 -19.57 10.18 -2.18
C PHE A 34 -20.14 11.40 -1.45
N ASP A 35 -21.28 11.91 -1.90
CA ASP A 35 -22.02 12.94 -1.17
C ASP A 35 -23.01 12.30 -0.19
N LYS A 36 -22.72 12.41 1.11
CA LYS A 36 -23.57 11.87 2.17
C LYS A 36 -25.00 12.44 2.22
N ASN A 37 -25.25 13.60 1.61
CA ASN A 37 -26.56 14.25 1.62
C ASN A 37 -27.41 13.84 0.41
N GLU A 38 -26.78 13.49 -0.71
CA GLU A 38 -27.46 13.23 -1.97
C GLU A 38 -27.38 11.78 -2.45
N ASP A 39 -26.28 11.09 -2.13
CA ASP A 39 -26.00 9.74 -2.58
C ASP A 39 -26.49 8.69 -1.59
N LYS A 40 -26.72 7.47 -2.09
CA LYS A 40 -27.21 6.36 -1.26
C LYS A 40 -26.36 5.12 -1.43
N ILE A 41 -25.77 4.64 -0.33
CA ILE A 41 -25.11 3.33 -0.30
C ILE A 41 -26.16 2.23 -0.47
N ILE A 42 -25.90 1.32 -1.40
CA ILE A 42 -26.79 0.21 -1.77
C ILE A 42 -26.29 -1.09 -1.16
N SER A 43 -24.98 -1.34 -1.26
CA SER A 43 -24.37 -2.56 -0.71
C SER A 43 -22.88 -2.37 -0.50
N ILE A 44 -22.34 -3.06 0.50
CA ILE A 44 -20.92 -3.17 0.76
C ILE A 44 -20.57 -4.67 0.72
N THR A 45 -19.59 -5.02 -0.10
CA THR A 45 -19.11 -6.41 -0.25
C THR A 45 -17.62 -6.44 0.09
N PRO A 46 -17.15 -7.36 0.95
CA PRO A 46 -15.73 -7.48 1.23
C PRO A 46 -14.95 -7.83 -0.05
N VAL A 47 -13.73 -7.33 -0.15
CA VAL A 47 -12.78 -7.74 -1.19
C VAL A 47 -11.89 -8.82 -0.61
N HIS A 48 -11.88 -9.99 -1.24
CA HIS A 48 -10.95 -11.03 -0.85
C HIS A 48 -9.56 -10.70 -1.40
N ALA A 49 -8.52 -10.90 -0.61
CA ALA A 49 -7.15 -10.72 -1.04
C ALA A 49 -6.24 -11.77 -0.41
N ILE A 50 -5.18 -12.13 -1.12
CA ILE A 50 -4.10 -12.96 -0.62
C ILE A 50 -2.82 -12.15 -0.75
N GLY A 51 -2.11 -12.01 0.35
CA GLY A 51 -0.88 -11.25 0.39
C GLY A 51 0.02 -11.73 1.51
N GLY A 52 1.25 -11.24 1.49
CA GLY A 52 2.27 -11.58 2.46
C GLY A 52 3.55 -10.82 2.20
N TRP A 53 4.51 -11.01 3.09
CA TRP A 53 5.82 -10.41 2.95
C TRP A 53 6.88 -11.35 3.50
N VAL A 54 8.10 -11.17 3.02
CA VAL A 54 9.32 -11.80 3.53
C VAL A 54 10.39 -10.74 3.70
N GLU A 55 11.15 -10.83 4.79
CA GLU A 55 12.24 -9.91 5.10
C GLU A 55 13.46 -10.72 5.54
N LEU A 56 14.63 -10.24 5.12
CA LEU A 56 15.92 -10.68 5.60
C LEU A 56 16.58 -9.54 6.36
N GLY A 57 16.79 -9.75 7.66
CA GLY A 57 17.58 -8.87 8.51
C GLY A 57 19.00 -9.39 8.69
N PHE A 58 19.99 -8.52 8.55
CA PHE A 58 21.39 -8.85 8.84
C PHE A 58 22.19 -7.61 9.24
N ASN A 59 23.30 -7.83 9.94
CA ASN A 59 24.17 -6.76 10.44
C ASN A 59 25.57 -6.91 9.83
N PRO A 60 25.88 -6.23 8.69
CA PRO A 60 27.19 -6.33 8.05
C PRO A 60 28.36 -5.98 8.98
N ILE A 61 28.12 -5.01 9.86
CA ILE A 61 29.03 -4.58 10.93
C ILE A 61 28.20 -4.28 12.19
N PRO A 62 28.79 -4.27 13.41
CA PRO A 62 28.03 -4.07 14.65
C PRO A 62 27.22 -2.76 14.72
N LYS A 63 27.64 -1.74 13.96
CA LYS A 63 27.01 -0.41 13.93
C LYS A 63 25.93 -0.26 12.85
N LEU A 64 25.74 -1.25 11.97
CA LEU A 64 24.82 -1.16 10.84
C LEU A 64 23.80 -2.30 10.90
N GLN A 65 22.54 -1.94 11.08
CA GLN A 65 21.41 -2.86 10.96
C GLN A 65 20.79 -2.70 9.58
N THR A 66 20.61 -3.81 8.87
CA THR A 66 20.08 -3.83 7.50
C THR A 66 18.89 -4.77 7.42
N TRP A 67 17.84 -4.30 6.76
CA TRP A 67 16.68 -5.10 6.40
C TRP A 67 16.40 -4.92 4.93
N VAL A 68 16.19 -6.03 4.23
CA VAL A 68 15.70 -6.03 2.86
C VAL A 68 14.48 -6.93 2.81
N GLY A 69 13.46 -6.52 2.07
CA GLY A 69 12.25 -7.29 2.01
C GLY A 69 11.46 -7.10 0.74
N TRP A 70 10.55 -8.04 0.54
CA TRP A 70 9.60 -8.04 -0.53
C TRP A 70 8.23 -8.38 0.02
N GLY A 71 7.20 -7.71 -0.50
CA GLY A 71 5.81 -8.00 -0.17
C GLY A 71 4.94 -7.98 -1.40
N ILE A 72 3.83 -8.71 -1.32
CA ILE A 72 2.79 -8.77 -2.33
C ILE A 72 1.42 -8.69 -1.66
N ASP A 73 0.48 -8.03 -2.32
CA ASP A 73 -0.94 -8.04 -2.00
C ASP A 73 -1.73 -8.20 -3.31
N ASN A 74 -2.56 -9.24 -3.37
CA ASN A 74 -3.25 -9.67 -4.58
C ASN A 74 -4.75 -9.87 -4.29
N PRO A 75 -5.58 -8.83 -4.48
CA PRO A 75 -7.03 -8.93 -4.38
C PRO A 75 -7.62 -9.80 -5.49
N LEU A 76 -8.78 -10.38 -5.22
CA LEU A 76 -9.55 -11.09 -6.22
C LEU A 76 -10.19 -10.09 -7.19
N ASN A 77 -9.70 -10.08 -8.43
CA ASN A 77 -10.14 -9.12 -9.46
C ASN A 77 -11.67 -9.08 -9.69
N SER A 78 -12.38 -10.20 -9.51
CA SER A 78 -13.84 -10.25 -9.64
C SER A 78 -14.55 -9.42 -8.59
N ASP A 79 -13.98 -9.28 -7.39
CA ASP A 79 -14.57 -8.50 -6.30
C ASP A 79 -14.46 -7.00 -6.56
N LEU A 80 -13.52 -6.58 -7.41
CA LEU A 80 -13.25 -5.20 -7.78
C LEU A 80 -13.96 -4.76 -9.08
N LYS A 81 -14.77 -5.62 -9.71
CA LYS A 81 -15.41 -5.32 -11.00
C LYS A 81 -16.19 -4.00 -10.96
N GLY A 82 -15.94 -3.14 -11.94
CA GLY A 82 -16.60 -1.83 -12.09
C GLY A 82 -16.03 -0.72 -11.20
N VAL A 83 -15.09 -1.02 -10.30
CA VAL A 83 -14.36 0.00 -9.53
C VAL A 83 -13.28 0.60 -10.43
N LYS A 84 -13.44 1.86 -10.83
CA LYS A 84 -12.46 2.58 -11.65
C LYS A 84 -11.14 2.76 -10.87
N GLY A 85 -10.01 2.50 -11.52
CA GLY A 85 -8.68 2.68 -10.93
C GLY A 85 -8.37 1.70 -9.78
N ALA A 86 -9.02 0.53 -9.76
CA ALA A 86 -8.75 -0.46 -8.73
C ALA A 86 -7.35 -1.08 -8.89
N ARG A 87 -6.59 -1.20 -7.79
CA ARG A 87 -5.31 -1.89 -7.77
C ARG A 87 -5.60 -3.38 -7.78
N LEU A 88 -5.11 -4.08 -8.80
CA LEU A 88 -5.34 -5.51 -8.99
C LEU A 88 -4.28 -6.36 -8.31
N GLN A 89 -3.10 -5.79 -8.13
CA GLN A 89 -2.00 -6.37 -7.39
C GLN A 89 -1.06 -5.24 -7.00
N GLN A 90 -0.40 -5.38 -5.87
CA GLN A 90 0.71 -4.52 -5.48
C GLN A 90 1.88 -5.35 -5.01
N GLN A 91 3.05 -5.02 -5.52
CA GLN A 91 4.33 -5.57 -5.08
C GLN A 91 5.17 -4.45 -4.53
N MET A 92 5.96 -4.77 -3.51
CA MET A 92 6.85 -3.82 -2.88
C MET A 92 8.19 -4.47 -2.60
N TYR A 93 9.26 -3.76 -2.96
CA TYR A 93 10.64 -4.08 -2.60
C TYR A 93 11.15 -2.96 -1.72
N TYR A 94 11.78 -3.29 -0.61
CA TYR A 94 12.36 -2.28 0.27
C TYR A 94 13.73 -2.69 0.79
N ALA A 95 14.53 -1.67 1.09
CA ALA A 95 15.78 -1.79 1.80
C ALA A 95 15.86 -0.68 2.84
N HIS A 96 16.10 -1.05 4.09
CA HIS A 96 16.22 -0.15 5.22
C HIS A 96 17.56 -0.38 5.92
N PHE A 97 18.24 0.71 6.23
CA PHE A 97 19.56 0.73 6.86
C PHE A 97 19.51 1.64 8.06
N LEU A 98 19.93 1.16 9.22
CA LEU A 98 20.11 1.97 10.43
C LEU A 98 21.57 1.92 10.86
N TYR A 99 22.26 3.05 10.75
CA TYR A 99 23.65 3.23 11.18
C TYR A 99 23.72 3.97 12.51
N LYS A 100 24.22 3.32 13.55
CA LYS A 100 24.52 3.92 14.86
C LYS A 100 25.95 4.44 14.88
N PHE A 101 26.14 5.75 14.74
CA PHE A 101 27.47 6.35 14.77
C PHE A 101 28.02 6.46 16.21
N VAL A 102 27.15 6.66 17.20
CA VAL A 102 27.39 6.49 18.65
C VAL A 102 26.24 5.72 19.31
N SER A 103 26.34 5.39 20.60
CA SER A 103 25.29 4.63 21.33
C SER A 103 23.95 5.35 21.34
N GLU A 104 24.00 6.68 21.45
CA GLU A 104 22.86 7.57 21.64
C GLU A 104 22.27 8.04 20.31
N PHE A 105 22.98 7.92 19.18
CA PHE A 105 22.55 8.52 17.91
C PHE A 105 22.74 7.60 16.72
N GLY A 106 21.80 7.70 15.77
CA GLY A 106 21.88 6.98 14.50
C GLY A 106 21.18 7.69 13.35
N LEU A 107 21.48 7.23 12.15
CA LEU A 107 20.84 7.64 10.91
C LEU A 107 20.16 6.43 10.25
N GLY A 108 18.94 6.62 9.78
CA GLY A 108 18.22 5.64 8.97
C GLY A 108 18.12 6.09 7.53
N LEU A 109 18.32 5.17 6.60
CA LEU A 109 18.05 5.36 5.19
C LEU A 109 17.11 4.24 4.74
N GLU A 110 16.07 4.61 4.02
CA GLU A 110 15.17 3.66 3.38
C GLU A 110 15.03 3.95 1.90
N TYR A 111 14.98 2.87 1.12
CA TYR A 111 14.48 2.85 -0.23
C TYR A 111 13.30 1.90 -0.32
N LEU A 112 12.23 2.34 -0.98
CA LEU A 112 11.06 1.55 -1.28
C LEU A 112 10.71 1.70 -2.76
N ARG A 113 10.45 0.57 -3.42
CA ARG A 113 9.88 0.51 -4.76
C ARG A 113 8.56 -0.24 -4.71
N ALA A 114 7.46 0.45 -5.03
CA ALA A 114 6.14 -0.15 -5.18
C ALA A 114 5.78 -0.24 -6.66
N ILE A 115 5.20 -1.38 -7.05
CA ILE A 115 4.67 -1.65 -8.38
C ILE A 115 3.20 -2.02 -8.19
N THR A 116 2.30 -1.36 -8.91
CA THR A 116 0.87 -1.53 -8.77
C THR A 116 0.25 -1.82 -10.13
N ASP A 117 -0.41 -2.97 -10.25
CA ASP A 117 -1.08 -3.36 -11.48
C ASP A 117 -2.50 -2.80 -11.52
N TYR A 118 -2.90 -2.26 -12.68
CA TYR A 118 -4.25 -1.73 -12.92
C TYR A 118 -4.90 -2.43 -14.11
N ARG A 119 -6.21 -2.25 -14.30
CA ARG A 119 -6.82 -2.69 -15.57
C ARG A 119 -6.29 -1.83 -16.70
N LYS A 120 -6.10 -2.43 -17.88
CA LYS A 120 -5.66 -1.70 -19.08
C LYS A 120 -6.62 -0.58 -19.50
N GLU A 121 -7.91 -0.71 -19.18
CA GLU A 121 -8.90 0.36 -19.39
C GLU A 121 -8.79 1.53 -18.39
N ASP A 122 -8.19 1.28 -17.22
CA ASP A 122 -7.97 2.28 -16.17
C ASP A 122 -6.60 2.99 -16.33
N GLY A 123 -5.62 2.33 -16.97
CA GLY A 123 -4.31 2.91 -17.28
C GLY A 123 -3.18 1.86 -17.37
N ASP A 124 -1.94 2.36 -17.44
CA ASP A 124 -0.73 1.55 -17.32
C ASP A 124 -0.39 1.26 -15.84
N ASP A 125 0.49 0.29 -15.63
CA ASP A 125 0.92 -0.12 -14.29
C ASP A 125 1.71 1.01 -13.61
N GLY A 126 1.42 1.23 -12.33
CA GLY A 126 2.03 2.29 -11.53
C GLY A 126 3.36 1.85 -10.93
N VAL A 127 4.38 2.70 -10.99
CA VAL A 127 5.66 2.48 -10.30
C VAL A 127 6.00 3.70 -9.45
N VAL A 128 6.23 3.48 -8.16
CA VAL A 128 6.64 4.52 -7.21
C VAL A 128 7.96 4.13 -6.57
N ASN A 129 8.90 5.06 -6.54
CA ASN A 129 10.15 4.94 -5.78
C ASN A 129 10.15 6.00 -4.68
N ARG A 130 10.46 5.60 -3.46
CA ARG A 130 10.50 6.48 -2.28
C ARG A 130 11.83 6.31 -1.57
N PHE A 131 12.42 7.44 -1.20
CA PHE A 131 13.58 7.50 -0.32
C PHE A 131 13.19 8.18 0.98
N MET A 132 13.63 7.66 2.12
CA MET A 132 13.42 8.29 3.42
C MET A 132 14.73 8.34 4.18
N LEU A 133 14.98 9.48 4.82
CA LEU A 133 16.13 9.70 5.70
C LEU A 133 15.59 10.04 7.09
N SER A 134 16.15 9.42 8.12
CA SER A 134 15.74 9.62 9.50
C SER A 134 16.95 9.82 10.41
N PHE A 135 16.76 10.60 11.48
CA PHE A 135 17.71 10.77 12.56
C PHE A 135 17.11 10.19 13.84
N TYR A 136 17.89 9.41 14.59
CA TYR A 136 17.46 8.74 15.80
C TYR A 136 18.27 9.20 16.99
N TYR A 137 17.58 9.38 18.11
CA TYR A 137 18.15 9.47 19.44
C TYR A 137 17.71 8.26 20.27
N PHE A 138 18.65 7.58 20.91
CA PHE A 138 18.45 6.40 21.76
C PHE A 138 18.76 6.78 23.22
N PHE A 139 17.86 6.44 24.13
CA PHE A 139 17.97 6.65 25.58
C PHE A 139 18.25 5.35 26.32
#